data_AF-A0A5Q4E4R2-F1
#
_entry.id   AF-A0A5Q4E4R2-F1
#
_cell.length_a   1.000
_cell.length_b   1.000
_cell.length_c   1.000
_cell.angle_alpha   90.00
_cell.angle_beta   90.00
_cell.angle_gamma   90.00
#
_symmetry.space_group_name_H-M   'P 1'
#
loop_
_entity.id
_entity.type
_entity.pdbx_description
1 polymer ?
#
loop_
_entity_poly.entity_id
_entity_poly.type
_entity_poly.pdbx_seq_one_letter_code
_entity_poly.pdbx_strand_id
1 'polypeptide(L)'
;MMQRLSNWYKKDLVKRTIGLILIIIAATILIQARWNRSEGVIVWDVKSYYSYLPATFIHQDLTFGFMEDGSYNKWIWTFETPTGKKGILATMGMSVMYSPFFFVGHLIALVSPYEANGYSKPYHFTLAFSALFYLWLGLLLLARVLRRFYNNKVIAVTLFAVTIGTNLFFYTTREATMSHSFLFSLFALFLWLTVRFYEKPTIKRILLTGAVAGFIALVRPTNIIVLLVFFFWGVSSFKDFSDRFMFFIRRYYWVLLMGGAFVLVWVPQFIYWHYISGKIFYFTYGEEGGRFFFNNPQIYNILFSYKKGWLVYTPLMIFALIGIFMLPKRQPGLFLPLLVFKLINIYILASWWSWWFGGGFGLRSFVESYAFLALPLACFVDFGFRQKIYLRIVIISSLALLIAFNQFQTRQYNNNAIHWWWMNKEAYWETFLKLHPTERYWLVVTLPDYEAARQGIYRELKSPQALEWEARKMEWFSWKQPIPEDRIITWLSHKLVNDSTWFRDLTPADFAKHGPDTARVVNAKAHELFREKGYEFWDREMAVEFIIEEVSEKPNLMKSIEEKALNNNLSVDSQLVLDALWLFKHEREQ
;
A
#
# COMPACT_ATOMS: atom_id res chain seq x y z
N MET A 1 38.19 -20.59 -21.20
CA MET A 1 37.36 -20.06 -20.10
C MET A 1 35.87 -20.00 -20.45
N MET A 2 35.48 -19.44 -21.60
CA MET A 2 34.09 -19.39 -22.08
C MET A 2 33.39 -20.76 -22.23
N GLN A 3 34.10 -21.80 -22.69
CA GLN A 3 33.53 -23.15 -22.83
C GLN A 3 33.28 -23.85 -21.48
N ARG A 4 34.10 -23.59 -20.46
CA ARG A 4 33.88 -24.04 -19.07
C ARG A 4 32.70 -23.29 -18.43
N LEU A 5 32.57 -21.98 -18.65
CA LEU A 5 31.42 -21.19 -18.21
C LEU A 5 30.12 -21.64 -18.89
N SER A 6 30.16 -21.91 -20.20
CA SER A 6 29.04 -22.44 -21.00
C SER A 6 28.60 -23.83 -20.53
N ASN A 7 29.54 -24.77 -20.32
CA ASN A 7 29.22 -26.10 -19.82
C ASN A 7 28.76 -26.11 -18.34
N TRP A 8 29.23 -25.16 -17.53
CA TRP A 8 28.79 -24.97 -16.15
C TRP A 8 27.38 -24.37 -16.05
N TYR A 9 27.07 -23.37 -16.88
CA TYR A 9 25.73 -22.80 -17.01
C TYR A 9 24.72 -23.82 -17.58
N LYS A 10 25.20 -24.74 -18.44
CA LYS A 10 24.37 -25.82 -18.97
C LYS A 10 23.96 -26.88 -17.93
N LYS A 11 24.56 -26.99 -16.74
CA LYS A 11 24.19 -28.05 -15.77
C LYS A 11 23.41 -27.58 -14.53
N ASP A 12 23.43 -26.29 -14.19
CA ASP A 12 22.76 -25.77 -12.99
C ASP A 12 21.43 -25.07 -13.31
N LEU A 13 20.33 -25.81 -13.15
CA LEU A 13 18.95 -25.32 -13.37
C LEU A 13 18.67 -24.03 -12.59
N VAL A 14 19.18 -23.89 -11.36
CA VAL A 14 18.92 -22.71 -10.52
C VAL A 14 19.54 -21.46 -11.14
N LYS A 15 20.77 -21.55 -11.67
CA LYS A 15 21.41 -20.42 -12.34
C LYS A 15 20.69 -20.01 -13.61
N ARG A 16 20.24 -20.98 -14.41
CA ARG A 16 19.44 -20.72 -15.62
C ARG A 16 18.14 -20.00 -15.26
N THR A 17 17.48 -20.43 -14.19
CA THR A 17 16.27 -19.75 -13.69
C THR A 17 16.55 -18.33 -13.24
N ILE A 18 17.63 -18.09 -12.49
CA ILE A 18 18.03 -16.72 -12.11
C ILE A 18 18.32 -15.88 -13.36
N GLY A 19 19.07 -16.40 -14.32
CA GLY A 19 19.34 -15.72 -15.59
C GLY A 19 18.06 -15.38 -16.36
N LEU A 20 17.11 -16.31 -16.45
CA LEU A 20 15.81 -16.10 -17.07
C LEU A 20 15.02 -14.99 -16.36
N ILE A 21 14.95 -15.01 -15.03
CA ILE A 21 14.30 -13.97 -14.23
C ILE A 21 14.91 -12.60 -14.53
N LEU A 22 16.25 -12.51 -14.55
CA LEU A 22 16.94 -11.25 -14.85
C LEU A 22 16.66 -10.75 -16.26
N ILE A 23 16.64 -11.63 -17.25
CA ILE A 23 16.31 -11.26 -18.63
C ILE A 23 14.88 -10.71 -18.71
N ILE A 24 13.91 -11.37 -18.07
CA ILE A 24 12.51 -10.90 -18.04
C ILE A 24 12.41 -9.51 -17.41
N ILE A 25 13.08 -9.30 -16.26
CA ILE A 25 13.05 -8.03 -15.53
C ILE A 25 13.77 -6.94 -16.32
N ALA A 26 14.96 -7.21 -16.85
CA ALA A 26 15.72 -6.27 -17.66
C ALA A 26 14.94 -5.88 -18.93
N ALA A 27 14.34 -6.83 -19.64
CA ALA A 27 13.48 -6.56 -20.78
C ALA A 27 12.28 -5.69 -20.39
N THR A 28 11.66 -5.97 -19.23
CA THR A 28 10.53 -5.16 -18.74
C THR A 28 10.95 -3.72 -18.41
N ILE A 29 12.09 -3.53 -17.74
CA ILE A 29 12.68 -2.22 -17.46
C ILE A 29 12.95 -1.47 -18.77
N LEU A 30 13.57 -2.15 -19.74
CA LEU A 30 13.85 -1.62 -21.09
C LEU A 30 12.60 -1.20 -21.86
N ILE A 31 11.56 -2.03 -21.87
CA ILE A 31 10.30 -1.75 -22.56
C ILE A 31 9.57 -0.56 -21.91
N GLN A 32 9.57 -0.48 -20.57
CA GLN A 32 8.89 0.62 -19.88
C GLN A 32 9.66 1.94 -19.99
N ALA A 33 10.99 1.87 -20.11
CA ALA A 33 11.90 3.00 -20.28
C ALA A 33 11.60 4.21 -19.39
N ARG A 34 11.18 3.98 -18.13
CA ARG A 34 10.65 5.03 -17.25
C ARG A 34 11.63 6.16 -17.00
N TRP A 35 12.94 5.91 -17.05
CA TRP A 35 13.98 6.95 -16.90
C TRP A 35 13.92 8.02 -17.99
N ASN A 36 13.22 7.80 -19.11
CA ASN A 36 13.00 8.85 -20.12
C ASN A 36 11.93 9.87 -19.68
N ARG A 37 11.13 9.55 -18.66
CA ARG A 37 10.13 10.46 -18.10
C ARG A 37 10.74 11.21 -16.92
N SER A 38 10.45 12.50 -16.80
CA SER A 38 10.98 13.33 -15.72
C SER A 38 10.67 12.72 -14.35
N GLU A 39 9.41 12.47 -13.98
CA GLU A 39 9.08 11.80 -12.70
C GLU A 39 8.92 10.27 -12.83
N GLY A 40 9.78 9.66 -13.64
CA GLY A 40 9.70 8.24 -13.93
C GLY A 40 10.37 7.33 -12.90
N VAL A 41 11.43 7.80 -12.22
CA VAL A 41 12.33 6.99 -11.37
C VAL A 41 12.48 7.59 -9.97
N ILE A 42 12.77 8.89 -9.87
CA ILE A 42 12.83 9.62 -8.60
C ILE A 42 11.47 10.28 -8.38
N VAL A 43 10.58 9.59 -7.68
CA VAL A 43 9.18 10.01 -7.46
C VAL A 43 8.66 9.48 -6.11
N TRP A 44 7.67 10.15 -5.53
CA TRP A 44 7.07 9.80 -4.23
C TRP A 44 8.14 9.64 -3.13
N ASP A 45 8.07 8.58 -2.32
CA ASP A 45 9.03 8.26 -1.24
C ASP A 45 10.49 8.26 -1.72
N VAL A 46 10.75 7.98 -3.00
CA VAL A 46 12.10 7.97 -3.57
C VAL A 46 12.74 9.35 -3.53
N LYS A 47 11.95 10.43 -3.58
CA LYS A 47 12.44 11.82 -3.40
C LYS A 47 13.17 11.96 -2.05
N SER A 48 12.59 11.40 -0.98
CA SER A 48 13.20 11.36 0.36
C SER A 48 14.33 10.33 0.47
N TYR A 49 14.22 9.17 -0.18
CA TYR A 49 15.28 8.15 -0.16
C TYR A 49 16.56 8.60 -0.86
N TYR A 50 16.43 9.47 -1.86
CA TYR A 50 17.53 9.85 -2.74
C TYR A 50 18.22 11.15 -2.32
N SER A 51 17.48 12.11 -1.75
CA SER A 51 17.92 13.50 -1.53
C SER A 51 19.22 13.66 -0.74
N TYR A 52 19.55 12.73 0.18
CA TYR A 52 20.83 12.74 0.89
C TYR A 52 22.04 12.77 -0.05
N LEU A 53 21.97 12.10 -1.20
CA LEU A 53 23.10 11.99 -2.12
C LEU A 53 23.45 13.31 -2.82
N PRO A 54 22.56 13.95 -3.61
CA PRO A 54 22.86 15.22 -4.23
C PRO A 54 23.09 16.33 -3.20
N ALA A 55 22.35 16.35 -2.08
CA ALA A 55 22.57 17.32 -1.01
C ALA A 55 23.99 17.24 -0.44
N THR A 56 24.51 16.02 -0.22
CA THR A 56 25.86 15.84 0.35
C THR A 56 26.97 16.04 -0.68
N PHE A 57 26.85 15.42 -1.86
CA PHE A 57 27.97 15.28 -2.79
C PHE A 57 28.01 16.32 -3.91
N ILE A 58 26.89 16.99 -4.20
CA ILE A 58 26.79 17.98 -5.28
C ILE A 58 26.63 19.37 -4.68
N HIS A 59 25.57 19.57 -3.89
CA HIS A 59 25.24 20.88 -3.33
C HIS A 59 26.01 21.21 -2.04
N GLN A 60 26.57 20.19 -1.38
CA GLN A 60 27.30 20.32 -0.10
C GLN A 60 26.49 21.04 0.99
N ASP A 61 25.16 20.89 0.93
CA ASP A 61 24.20 21.55 1.81
C ASP A 61 23.07 20.59 2.20
N LEU A 62 23.08 20.14 3.45
CA LEU A 62 22.05 19.28 4.04
C LEU A 62 20.87 20.05 4.63
N THR A 63 20.91 21.39 4.60
CA THR A 63 19.82 22.27 5.04
C THR A 63 18.89 22.71 3.91
N PHE A 64 19.22 22.35 2.66
CA PHE A 64 18.41 22.60 1.47
C PHE A 64 18.13 24.10 1.23
N GLY A 65 19.10 24.97 1.52
CA GLY A 65 19.07 26.39 1.17
C GLY A 65 19.13 26.61 -0.35
N PHE A 66 19.78 25.69 -1.09
CA PHE A 66 19.80 25.72 -2.56
C PHE A 66 18.42 25.57 -3.23
N MET A 67 17.35 25.30 -2.48
CA MET A 67 15.98 25.21 -2.99
C MET A 67 15.17 26.51 -2.81
N GLU A 68 15.74 27.56 -2.21
CA GLU A 68 14.99 28.79 -1.87
C GLU A 68 14.44 29.54 -3.08
N ASP A 69 15.11 29.45 -4.23
CA ASP A 69 14.65 30.00 -5.52
C ASP A 69 13.54 29.14 -6.18
N GLY A 70 13.09 28.08 -5.52
CA GLY A 70 12.13 27.11 -6.02
C GLY A 70 12.73 26.03 -6.92
N SER A 71 14.04 26.09 -7.18
CA SER A 71 14.74 25.01 -7.88
C SER A 71 14.65 23.72 -7.07
N TYR A 72 14.56 22.59 -7.78
CA TYR A 72 14.44 21.24 -7.18
C TYR A 72 13.19 20.95 -6.33
N ASN A 73 12.21 21.85 -6.18
CA ASN A 73 10.93 21.56 -5.50
C ASN A 73 10.19 20.34 -6.10
N LYS A 74 10.40 20.11 -7.39
CA LYS A 74 9.89 18.91 -8.07
C LYS A 74 10.53 17.63 -7.56
N TRP A 75 11.78 17.66 -7.10
CA TRP A 75 12.60 16.47 -6.87
C TRP A 75 12.82 16.13 -5.40
N ILE A 76 12.68 17.11 -4.51
CA ILE A 76 13.01 16.98 -3.10
C ILE A 76 11.77 17.29 -2.26
N TRP A 77 11.52 16.43 -1.28
CA TRP A 77 10.49 16.65 -0.26
C TRP A 77 11.16 16.92 1.08
N THR A 78 10.87 18.08 1.65
CA THR A 78 11.38 18.49 2.95
C THR A 78 10.23 18.82 3.89
N PHE A 79 10.48 18.66 5.19
CA PHE A 79 9.61 19.19 6.24
C PHE A 79 10.42 20.13 7.13
N GLU A 80 9.74 21.01 7.86
CA GLU A 80 10.42 21.91 8.81
C GLU A 80 10.63 21.22 10.15
N THR A 81 11.86 21.34 10.66
CA THR A 81 12.24 20.81 11.97
C THR A 81 12.01 21.85 13.08
N PRO A 82 12.00 21.44 14.37
CA PRO A 82 11.92 22.37 15.50
C PRO A 82 13.03 23.44 15.55
N THR A 83 14.13 23.25 14.80
CA THR A 83 15.23 24.24 14.72
C THR A 83 15.06 25.22 13.56
N GLY A 84 13.98 25.12 12.78
CA GLY A 84 13.74 25.90 11.56
C GLY A 84 14.47 25.39 10.33
N LYS A 85 15.31 24.33 10.45
CA LYS A 85 15.99 23.72 9.30
C LYS A 85 15.05 22.78 8.54
N LYS A 86 15.27 22.64 7.24
CA LYS A 86 14.61 21.62 6.40
C LYS A 86 15.21 20.23 6.67
N GLY A 87 14.35 19.24 6.84
CA GLY A 87 14.71 17.84 7.07
C GLY A 87 14.18 16.90 5.99
N ILE A 88 14.73 15.68 5.96
CA ILE A 88 14.32 14.58 5.05
C ILE A 88 13.50 13.56 5.84
N LEU A 89 12.33 13.23 5.34
CA LEU A 89 11.38 12.35 6.05
C LEU A 89 11.94 10.93 6.26
N ALA A 90 12.55 10.33 5.24
CA ALA A 90 13.10 8.98 5.32
C ALA A 90 14.53 8.99 5.89
N THR A 91 14.96 7.88 6.46
CA THR A 91 16.36 7.63 6.86
C THR A 91 17.25 7.37 5.63
N MET A 92 18.56 7.58 5.79
CA MET A 92 19.54 7.54 4.69
C MET A 92 19.87 6.15 4.15
N GLY A 93 19.29 5.07 4.69
CA GLY A 93 19.66 3.70 4.33
C GLY A 93 19.55 3.41 2.84
N MET A 94 18.49 3.90 2.19
CA MET A 94 18.32 3.76 0.74
C MET A 94 19.35 4.56 -0.05
N SER A 95 19.71 5.76 0.41
CA SER A 95 20.74 6.60 -0.20
C SER A 95 22.08 5.87 -0.26
N VAL A 96 22.45 5.16 0.81
CA VAL A 96 23.65 4.32 0.84
C VAL A 96 23.57 3.22 -0.23
N MET A 97 22.41 2.56 -0.39
CA MET A 97 22.25 1.52 -1.41
C MET A 97 22.25 2.08 -2.84
N TYR A 98 21.79 3.31 -3.03
CA TYR A 98 21.86 4.01 -4.32
C TYR A 98 23.25 4.50 -4.67
N SER A 99 24.11 4.75 -3.67
CA SER A 99 25.40 5.43 -3.86
C SER A 99 26.26 4.87 -5.01
N PRO A 100 26.42 3.54 -5.24
CA PRO A 100 27.25 3.07 -6.34
C PRO A 100 26.68 3.50 -7.71
N PHE A 101 25.36 3.48 -7.85
CA PHE A 101 24.65 3.82 -9.09
C PHE A 101 24.54 5.33 -9.28
N PHE A 102 24.40 6.08 -8.18
CA PHE A 102 24.52 7.53 -8.17
C PHE A 102 25.87 7.98 -8.70
N PHE A 103 26.99 7.45 -8.18
CA PHE A 103 28.31 7.85 -8.63
C PHE A 103 28.59 7.44 -10.07
N VAL A 104 28.12 6.27 -10.52
CA VAL A 104 28.18 5.91 -11.94
C VAL A 104 27.36 6.90 -12.79
N GLY A 105 26.17 7.30 -12.34
CA GLY A 105 25.34 8.30 -13.02
C GLY A 105 26.02 9.67 -13.08
N HIS A 106 26.65 10.08 -11.97
CA HIS A 106 27.40 11.32 -11.87
C HIS A 106 28.59 11.34 -12.83
N LEU A 107 29.38 10.27 -12.87
CA LEU A 107 30.49 10.13 -13.81
C LEU A 107 30.03 10.20 -15.27
N ILE A 108 28.91 9.54 -15.60
CA ILE A 108 28.32 9.62 -16.95
C ILE A 108 27.90 11.06 -17.26
N ALA A 109 27.25 11.76 -16.32
CA ALA A 109 26.85 13.15 -16.50
C ALA A 109 28.06 14.06 -16.77
N LEU A 110 29.16 13.91 -16.02
CA LEU A 110 30.38 14.70 -16.19
C LEU A 110 31.04 14.55 -17.58
N VAL A 111 30.92 13.39 -18.21
CA VAL A 111 31.54 13.10 -19.52
C VAL A 111 30.55 13.19 -20.69
N SER A 112 29.34 13.69 -20.45
CA SER A 112 28.29 13.81 -21.47
C SER A 112 27.62 15.19 -21.41
N PRO A 113 26.74 15.54 -22.37
CA PRO A 113 26.04 16.82 -22.37
C PRO A 113 24.98 16.99 -21.27
N TYR A 114 24.85 16.04 -20.34
CA TYR A 114 23.83 16.09 -19.29
C TYR A 114 24.34 16.85 -18.06
N GLU A 115 23.48 17.65 -17.44
CA GLU A 115 23.82 18.37 -16.22
C GLU A 115 24.21 17.43 -15.06
N ALA A 116 25.31 17.73 -14.36
CA ALA A 116 25.78 16.95 -13.22
C ALA A 116 25.09 17.37 -11.90
N ASN A 117 23.75 17.49 -11.92
CA ASN A 117 22.93 18.04 -10.82
C ASN A 117 22.26 16.99 -9.91
N GLY A 118 22.50 15.69 -10.14
CA GLY A 118 21.86 14.61 -9.38
C GLY A 118 20.50 14.15 -9.92
N TYR A 119 19.88 14.88 -10.84
CA TYR A 119 18.52 14.61 -11.31
C TYR A 119 18.39 14.48 -12.83
N SER A 120 19.49 14.68 -13.56
CA SER A 120 19.52 14.47 -15.01
C SER A 120 19.39 12.99 -15.40
N LYS A 121 19.20 12.73 -16.69
CA LYS A 121 18.89 11.41 -17.23
C LYS A 121 19.89 10.29 -16.85
N PRO A 122 21.22 10.52 -16.80
CA PRO A 122 22.17 9.50 -16.34
C PRO A 122 21.86 8.93 -14.96
N TYR A 123 21.44 9.76 -13.99
CA TYR A 123 21.07 9.32 -12.65
C TYR A 123 19.81 8.45 -12.66
N HIS A 124 18.78 8.89 -13.38
CA HIS A 124 17.54 8.12 -13.54
C HIS A 124 17.82 6.76 -14.19
N PHE A 125 18.69 6.72 -15.19
CA PHE A 125 19.06 5.49 -15.89
C PHE A 125 19.78 4.51 -14.95
N THR A 126 20.86 4.92 -14.29
CA THR A 126 21.64 4.00 -13.42
C THR A 126 20.82 3.53 -12.23
N LEU A 127 19.99 4.40 -11.64
CA LEU A 127 19.09 4.03 -10.56
C LEU A 127 18.02 3.01 -11.00
N ALA A 128 17.47 3.13 -12.22
CA ALA A 128 16.49 2.16 -12.71
C ALA A 128 17.05 0.72 -12.76
N PHE A 129 18.35 0.55 -13.02
CA PHE A 129 19.01 -0.76 -13.05
C PHE A 129 19.58 -1.21 -11.69
N SER A 130 19.59 -0.34 -10.69
CA SER A 130 20.10 -0.69 -9.35
C SER A 130 19.31 -1.82 -8.69
N ALA A 131 17.98 -1.79 -8.80
CA ALA A 131 17.09 -2.83 -8.28
C ALA A 131 17.38 -4.22 -8.88
N LEU A 132 17.68 -4.27 -10.18
CA LEU A 132 18.04 -5.51 -10.88
C LEU A 132 19.32 -6.13 -10.31
N PHE A 133 20.34 -5.29 -10.04
CA PHE A 133 21.59 -5.74 -9.43
C PHE A 133 21.37 -6.29 -8.02
N TYR A 134 20.64 -5.56 -7.18
CA TYR A 134 20.38 -6.03 -5.82
C TYR A 134 19.51 -7.28 -5.83
N LEU A 135 18.46 -7.36 -6.66
CA LEU A 135 17.65 -8.57 -6.79
C LEU A 135 18.52 -9.77 -7.19
N TRP A 136 19.42 -9.63 -8.17
CA TRP A 136 20.36 -10.70 -8.54
C TRP A 136 21.16 -11.20 -7.34
N LEU A 137 21.73 -10.29 -6.54
CA LEU A 137 22.49 -10.63 -5.34
C LEU A 137 21.60 -11.37 -4.31
N GLY A 138 20.38 -10.88 -4.09
CA GLY A 138 19.39 -11.49 -3.22
C GLY A 138 19.03 -12.91 -3.63
N LEU A 139 18.76 -13.13 -4.92
CA LEU A 139 18.43 -14.46 -5.47
C LEU A 139 19.62 -15.43 -5.35
N LEU A 140 20.85 -14.98 -5.57
CA LEU A 140 22.03 -15.83 -5.39
C LEU A 140 22.22 -16.26 -3.94
N LEU A 141 22.06 -15.33 -2.99
CA LEU A 141 22.18 -15.60 -1.55
C LEU A 141 21.05 -16.52 -1.07
N LEU A 142 19.82 -16.24 -1.49
CA LEU A 142 18.66 -17.07 -1.18
C LEU A 142 18.81 -18.48 -1.74
N ALA A 143 19.27 -18.61 -2.99
CA ALA A 143 19.57 -19.91 -3.59
C ALA A 143 20.64 -20.69 -2.82
N ARG A 144 21.65 -20.02 -2.24
CA ARG A 144 22.66 -20.68 -1.39
C ARG A 144 22.06 -21.19 -0.08
N VAL A 145 21.11 -20.46 0.50
CA VAL A 145 20.39 -20.92 1.69
C VAL A 145 19.50 -22.11 1.35
N LEU A 146 18.67 -22.02 0.29
CA LEU A 146 17.74 -23.08 -0.08
C LEU A 146 18.43 -24.41 -0.47
N ARG A 147 19.63 -24.35 -1.06
CA ARG A 147 20.44 -25.54 -1.40
C ARG A 147 20.80 -26.44 -0.21
N ARG A 148 20.69 -25.93 1.02
CA ARG A 148 20.91 -26.72 2.24
C ARG A 148 19.77 -27.69 2.53
N PHE A 149 18.58 -27.41 2.01
CA PHE A 149 17.35 -28.10 2.37
C PHE A 149 16.67 -28.77 1.18
N TYR A 150 16.89 -28.24 -0.05
CA TYR A 150 16.11 -28.62 -1.22
C TYR A 150 16.99 -28.85 -2.46
N ASN A 151 16.48 -29.64 -3.40
CA ASN A 151 17.12 -29.90 -4.68
C ASN A 151 16.92 -28.74 -5.68
N ASN A 152 17.67 -28.77 -6.79
CA ASN A 152 17.66 -27.70 -7.79
C ASN A 152 16.28 -27.42 -8.44
N LYS A 153 15.40 -28.43 -8.57
CA LYS A 153 14.07 -28.25 -9.18
C LYS A 153 13.15 -27.44 -8.27
N VAL A 154 13.13 -27.79 -6.98
CA VAL A 154 12.37 -27.05 -5.96
C VAL A 154 12.84 -25.60 -5.90
N ILE A 155 14.16 -25.39 -5.82
CA ILE A 155 14.74 -24.05 -5.72
C ILE A 155 14.39 -23.21 -6.95
N ALA A 156 14.52 -23.78 -8.16
CA ALA A 156 14.17 -23.08 -9.39
C ALA A 156 12.71 -22.62 -9.39
N VAL A 157 11.76 -23.52 -9.09
CA VAL A 157 10.33 -23.18 -9.02
C VAL A 157 10.06 -22.13 -7.94
N THR A 158 10.64 -22.27 -6.75
CA THR A 158 10.46 -21.30 -5.65
C THR A 158 10.98 -19.91 -6.02
N LEU A 159 12.20 -19.79 -6.55
CA LEU A 159 12.76 -18.49 -6.92
C LEU A 159 11.93 -17.81 -8.03
N PHE A 160 11.48 -18.59 -9.01
CA PHE A 160 10.61 -18.08 -10.08
C PHE A 160 9.26 -17.63 -9.52
N ALA A 161 8.62 -18.46 -8.69
CA ALA A 161 7.34 -18.16 -8.06
C ALA A 161 7.39 -16.92 -7.16
N VAL A 162 8.41 -16.79 -6.30
CA VAL A 162 8.57 -15.62 -5.43
C VAL A 162 8.82 -14.36 -6.25
N THR A 163 9.64 -14.43 -7.29
CA THR A 163 10.03 -13.23 -8.03
C THR A 163 8.96 -12.78 -9.01
N ILE A 164 8.45 -13.70 -9.84
CA ILE A 164 7.50 -13.40 -10.93
C ILE A 164 6.05 -13.52 -10.46
N GLY A 165 5.75 -14.36 -9.46
CA GLY A 165 4.39 -14.57 -8.98
C GLY A 165 3.96 -13.67 -7.83
N THR A 166 4.71 -12.61 -7.55
CA THR A 166 4.41 -11.69 -6.45
C THR A 166 4.66 -10.24 -6.87
N ASN A 167 4.21 -9.30 -6.04
CA ASN A 167 4.51 -7.89 -6.22
C ASN A 167 6.02 -7.55 -6.14
N LEU A 168 6.93 -8.48 -5.79
CA LEU A 168 8.38 -8.27 -5.97
C LEU A 168 8.75 -7.97 -7.44
N PHE A 169 8.04 -8.58 -8.40
CA PHE A 169 8.21 -8.27 -9.82
C PHE A 169 7.95 -6.79 -10.10
N PHE A 170 6.83 -6.27 -9.61
CA PHE A 170 6.43 -4.88 -9.77
C PHE A 170 7.45 -3.91 -9.14
N TYR A 171 7.88 -4.19 -7.90
CA TYR A 171 8.86 -3.36 -7.18
C TYR A 171 10.31 -3.54 -7.64
N THR A 172 10.57 -4.42 -8.60
CA THR A 172 11.89 -4.50 -9.27
C THR A 172 11.84 -3.92 -10.69
N THR A 173 10.66 -3.73 -11.27
CA THR A 173 10.48 -3.25 -12.64
C THR A 173 9.93 -1.83 -12.68
N ARG A 174 8.64 -1.66 -12.35
CA ARG A 174 7.92 -0.39 -12.50
C ARG A 174 8.25 0.62 -11.42
N GLU A 175 8.46 0.14 -10.19
CA GLU A 175 8.86 0.95 -9.04
C GLU A 175 10.20 0.43 -8.49
N ALA A 176 11.16 0.25 -9.40
CA ALA A 176 12.48 -0.33 -9.13
C ALA A 176 13.20 0.36 -7.96
N THR A 177 13.12 1.68 -7.88
CA THR A 177 13.72 2.53 -6.84
C THR A 177 12.89 2.62 -5.55
N MET A 178 11.94 1.71 -5.32
CA MET A 178 11.37 1.54 -3.99
C MET A 178 12.27 0.64 -3.14
N SER A 179 12.17 0.76 -1.82
CA SER A 179 13.07 0.06 -0.87
C SER A 179 12.96 -1.47 -0.86
N HIS A 180 11.93 -2.03 -1.48
CA HIS A 180 11.54 -3.43 -1.31
C HIS A 180 12.49 -4.45 -1.94
N SER A 181 12.95 -4.22 -3.17
CA SER A 181 13.89 -5.12 -3.86
C SER A 181 15.26 -5.15 -3.16
N PHE A 182 15.69 -3.99 -2.66
CA PHE A 182 16.90 -3.80 -1.87
C PHE A 182 16.82 -4.51 -0.52
N LEU A 183 15.73 -4.31 0.21
CA LEU A 183 15.49 -4.98 1.48
C LEU A 183 15.33 -6.49 1.33
N PHE A 184 14.69 -6.97 0.27
CA PHE A 184 14.65 -8.41 -0.04
C PHE A 184 16.06 -9.00 -0.10
N SER A 185 16.99 -8.30 -0.74
CA SER A 185 18.39 -8.72 -0.85
C SER A 185 19.15 -8.63 0.47
N LEU A 186 18.89 -7.60 1.28
CA LEU A 186 19.43 -7.49 2.63
C LEU A 186 18.88 -8.60 3.55
N PHE A 187 17.60 -8.95 3.45
CA PHE A 187 17.01 -10.06 4.20
C PHE A 187 17.63 -11.39 3.76
N ALA A 188 17.84 -11.61 2.46
CA ALA A 188 18.54 -12.79 1.96
C ALA A 188 20.00 -12.86 2.45
N LEU A 189 20.70 -11.72 2.50
CA LEU A 189 22.05 -11.62 3.06
C LEU A 189 22.06 -11.90 4.57
N PHE A 190 21.13 -11.33 5.32
CA PHE A 190 20.96 -11.55 6.75
C PHE A 190 20.68 -13.02 7.05
N LEU A 191 19.78 -13.65 6.30
CA LEU A 191 19.48 -15.07 6.42
C LEU A 191 20.71 -15.93 6.13
N TRP A 192 21.44 -15.62 5.06
CA TRP A 192 22.68 -16.32 4.72
C TRP A 192 23.74 -16.16 5.82
N LEU A 193 23.94 -14.95 6.35
CA LEU A 193 24.87 -14.69 7.46
C LEU A 193 24.44 -15.38 8.75
N THR A 194 23.15 -15.37 9.08
CA THR A 194 22.56 -16.11 10.22
C THR A 194 22.94 -17.58 10.15
N VAL A 195 22.66 -18.22 9.02
CA VAL A 195 22.99 -19.61 8.79
C VAL A 195 24.49 -19.86 8.93
N ARG A 196 25.33 -19.03 8.31
CA ARG A 196 26.79 -19.16 8.39
C ARG A 196 27.30 -18.96 9.81
N PHE A 197 26.75 -18.03 10.58
CA PHE A 197 27.15 -17.82 11.97
C PHE A 197 26.91 -19.07 12.79
N TYR A 198 25.71 -19.68 12.69
CA TYR A 198 25.39 -20.88 13.46
C TYR A 198 26.18 -22.13 13.04
N GLU A 199 26.63 -22.24 11.79
CA GLU A 199 27.53 -23.33 11.38
C GLU A 199 28.94 -23.21 11.98
N LYS A 200 29.48 -21.99 11.99
CA LYS A 200 30.84 -21.71 12.50
C LYS A 200 30.89 -20.27 12.99
N PRO A 201 30.64 -20.03 14.29
CA PRO A 201 30.67 -18.71 14.89
C PRO A 201 32.05 -18.06 14.73
N THR A 202 32.08 -16.81 14.30
CA THR A 202 33.31 -16.00 14.21
C THR A 202 32.96 -14.53 14.43
N ILE A 203 33.93 -13.73 14.93
CA ILE A 203 33.78 -12.28 15.13
C ILE A 203 33.36 -11.59 13.83
N LYS A 204 34.00 -11.92 12.71
CA LYS A 204 33.63 -11.37 11.40
C LYS A 204 32.16 -11.64 11.05
N ARG A 205 31.65 -12.86 11.27
CA ARG A 205 30.26 -13.20 10.93
C ARG A 205 29.27 -12.45 11.80
N ILE A 206 29.50 -12.36 13.12
CA ILE A 206 28.56 -11.66 14.00
C ILE A 206 28.54 -10.14 13.75
N LEU A 207 29.71 -9.54 13.47
CA LEU A 207 29.82 -8.13 13.14
C LEU A 207 29.10 -7.84 11.82
N LEU A 208 29.28 -8.69 10.81
CA LEU A 208 28.54 -8.57 9.55
C LEU A 208 27.03 -8.78 9.75
N THR A 209 26.61 -9.75 10.57
CA THR A 209 25.18 -9.94 10.87
C THR A 209 24.59 -8.72 11.57
N GLY A 210 25.29 -8.15 12.55
CA GLY A 210 24.89 -6.94 13.27
C GLY A 210 24.83 -5.72 12.36
N ALA A 211 25.86 -5.50 11.55
CA ALA A 211 25.88 -4.41 10.56
C ALA A 211 24.75 -4.53 9.54
N VAL A 212 24.48 -5.74 9.00
CA VAL A 212 23.37 -5.95 8.06
C VAL A 212 22.01 -5.76 8.74
N ALA A 213 21.84 -6.20 9.99
CA ALA A 213 20.62 -5.92 10.76
C ALA A 213 20.43 -4.41 11.01
N GLY A 214 21.51 -3.72 11.38
CA GLY A 214 21.55 -2.27 11.53
C GLY A 214 21.15 -1.57 10.25
N PHE A 215 21.68 -2.06 9.12
CA PHE A 215 21.39 -1.50 7.81
C PHE A 215 19.96 -1.77 7.34
N ILE A 216 19.40 -2.97 7.60
CA ILE A 216 17.99 -3.28 7.37
C ILE A 216 17.09 -2.30 8.14
N ALA A 217 17.39 -2.07 9.42
CA ALA A 217 16.65 -1.13 10.25
C ALA A 217 16.85 0.32 9.79
N LEU A 218 18.06 0.69 9.34
CA LEU A 218 18.35 2.02 8.80
C LEU A 218 17.59 2.28 7.50
N VAL A 219 17.37 1.26 6.66
CA VAL A 219 16.50 1.39 5.48
C VAL A 219 15.03 1.51 5.90
N ARG A 220 14.58 0.64 6.82
CA ARG A 220 13.22 0.69 7.39
C ARG A 220 13.21 0.22 8.85
N PRO A 221 12.97 1.12 9.83
CA PRO A 221 13.08 0.80 11.25
C PRO A 221 12.21 -0.37 11.72
N THR A 222 11.00 -0.53 11.15
CA THR A 222 10.08 -1.63 11.45
C THR A 222 10.65 -3.01 11.13
N ASN A 223 11.67 -3.09 10.26
CA ASN A 223 12.29 -4.34 9.87
C ASN A 223 13.36 -4.84 10.85
N ILE A 224 13.60 -4.14 11.98
CA ILE A 224 14.47 -4.63 13.07
C ILE A 224 14.08 -6.03 13.57
N ILE A 225 12.81 -6.40 13.40
CA ILE A 225 12.27 -7.72 13.74
C ILE A 225 12.92 -8.89 13.01
N VAL A 226 13.73 -8.67 11.96
CA VAL A 226 14.56 -9.73 11.36
C VAL A 226 15.46 -10.41 12.38
N LEU A 227 15.85 -9.70 13.45
CA LEU A 227 16.63 -10.23 14.57
C LEU A 227 15.97 -11.43 15.24
N LEU A 228 14.63 -11.51 15.23
CA LEU A 228 13.90 -12.68 15.74
C LEU A 228 14.31 -13.95 15.00
N VAL A 229 14.49 -13.87 13.68
CA VAL A 229 14.94 -15.02 12.88
C VAL A 229 16.34 -15.45 13.29
N PHE A 230 17.24 -14.51 13.60
CA PHE A 230 18.58 -14.83 14.09
C PHE A 230 18.54 -15.49 15.47
N PHE A 231 17.85 -14.90 16.44
CA PHE A 231 17.84 -15.42 17.81
C PHE A 231 17.12 -16.75 17.95
N PHE A 232 16.05 -16.98 17.19
CA PHE A 232 15.32 -18.25 17.22
C PHE A 232 15.87 -19.31 16.26
N TRP A 233 16.85 -18.99 15.40
CA TRP A 233 17.30 -19.91 14.35
C TRP A 233 17.65 -21.31 14.87
N GLY A 234 17.04 -22.34 14.29
CA GLY A 234 17.29 -23.73 14.65
C GLY A 234 16.62 -24.20 15.94
N VAL A 235 15.83 -23.36 16.62
CA VAL A 235 15.11 -23.74 17.85
C VAL A 235 13.87 -24.55 17.48
N SER A 236 13.78 -25.78 18.01
CA SER A 236 12.68 -26.70 17.75
C SER A 236 11.94 -27.19 19.00
N SER A 237 12.52 -26.97 20.18
CA SER A 237 11.95 -27.37 21.48
C SER A 237 12.19 -26.31 22.55
N PHE A 238 11.49 -26.41 23.68
CA PHE A 238 11.73 -25.54 24.84
C PHE A 238 13.15 -25.69 25.38
N LYS A 239 13.71 -26.91 25.32
CA LYS A 239 15.11 -27.16 25.68
C LYS A 239 16.06 -26.39 24.77
N ASP A 240 15.87 -26.46 23.44
CA ASP A 240 16.70 -25.69 22.49
C ASP A 240 16.61 -24.19 22.74
N PHE A 241 15.43 -23.69 23.11
CA PHE A 241 15.23 -22.29 23.45
C PHE A 241 16.02 -21.90 24.70
N SER A 242 15.94 -22.70 25.77
CA SER A 242 16.71 -22.51 27.00
C SER A 242 18.23 -22.55 26.73
N ASP A 243 18.69 -23.55 25.96
CA ASP A 243 20.09 -23.70 25.57
C ASP A 243 20.58 -22.51 24.73
N ARG A 244 19.73 -22.01 23.81
CA ARG A 244 20.01 -20.83 22.98
C ARG A 244 20.10 -19.56 23.82
N PHE A 245 19.18 -19.38 24.77
CA PHE A 245 19.19 -18.25 25.70
C PHE A 245 20.48 -18.27 26.55
N MET A 246 20.79 -19.42 27.17
CA MET A 246 22.00 -19.60 27.97
C MET A 246 23.28 -19.45 27.15
N PHE A 247 23.28 -19.83 25.86
CA PHE A 247 24.42 -19.59 24.96
C PHE A 247 24.75 -18.09 24.84
N PHE A 248 23.74 -17.24 24.64
CA PHE A 248 23.96 -15.80 24.52
C PHE A 248 24.27 -15.13 25.85
N ILE A 249 23.72 -15.60 26.98
CA ILE A 249 24.08 -15.10 28.31
C ILE A 249 25.54 -15.45 28.65
N ARG A 250 25.93 -16.72 28.49
CA ARG A 250 27.32 -17.18 28.75
C ARG A 250 28.34 -16.57 27.79
N ARG A 251 27.89 -16.18 26.59
CA ARG A 251 28.73 -15.55 25.55
C ARG A 251 28.18 -14.19 25.14
N TYR A 252 27.91 -13.35 26.14
CA TYR A 252 27.30 -12.03 25.98
C TYR A 252 28.08 -11.13 25.02
N TYR A 253 29.40 -11.33 24.88
CA TYR A 253 30.24 -10.61 23.92
C TYR A 253 29.75 -10.76 22.47
N TRP A 254 29.09 -11.88 22.10
CA TRP A 254 28.48 -11.99 20.77
C TRP A 254 27.35 -10.99 20.56
N VAL A 255 26.51 -10.79 21.57
CA VAL A 255 25.41 -9.83 21.55
C VAL A 255 25.96 -8.41 21.54
N LEU A 256 26.99 -8.12 22.35
CA LEU A 256 27.63 -6.80 22.37
C LEU A 256 28.30 -6.45 21.04
N LEU A 257 29.04 -7.38 20.43
CA LEU A 257 29.65 -7.16 19.12
C LEU A 257 28.59 -6.95 18.03
N MET A 258 27.52 -7.74 18.06
CA MET A 258 26.40 -7.58 17.13
C MET A 258 25.71 -6.22 17.30
N GLY A 259 25.42 -5.83 18.53
CA GLY A 259 24.80 -4.55 18.88
C GLY A 259 25.70 -3.35 18.55
N GLY A 260 27.00 -3.45 18.81
CA GLY A 260 27.97 -2.42 18.45
C GLY A 260 28.04 -2.20 16.94
N ALA A 261 28.10 -3.28 16.15
CA ALA A 261 28.07 -3.19 14.69
C ALA A 261 26.73 -2.64 14.15
N PHE A 262 25.62 -3.01 14.79
CA PHE A 262 24.30 -2.46 14.48
C PHE A 262 24.27 -0.94 14.68
N VAL A 263 24.69 -0.47 15.85
CA VAL A 263 24.68 0.96 16.21
C VAL A 263 25.64 1.76 15.34
N LEU A 264 26.81 1.20 15.02
CA LEU A 264 27.80 1.86 14.17
C LEU A 264 27.23 2.26 12.80
N VAL A 265 26.37 1.42 12.21
CA VAL A 265 25.68 1.74 10.94
C VAL A 265 24.72 2.93 11.07
N TRP A 266 24.17 3.15 12.27
CA TRP A 266 23.23 4.25 12.54
C TRP A 266 23.91 5.57 12.91
N VAL A 267 25.20 5.56 13.26
CA VAL A 267 25.93 6.78 13.67
C VAL A 267 25.75 7.95 12.69
N PRO A 268 25.89 7.77 11.36
CA PRO A 268 25.68 8.87 10.42
C PRO A 268 24.25 9.44 10.46
N GLN A 269 23.24 8.59 10.68
CA GLN A 269 21.85 9.02 10.83
C GLN A 269 21.62 9.83 12.10
N PHE A 270 22.24 9.41 13.22
CA PHE A 270 22.16 10.15 14.49
C PHE A 270 22.83 11.52 14.40
N ILE A 271 23.99 11.60 13.74
CA ILE A 271 24.66 12.87 13.46
C ILE A 271 23.76 13.79 12.64
N TYR A 272 23.17 13.26 11.57
CA TYR A 272 22.25 14.03 10.73
C TYR A 272 21.03 14.53 11.52
N TRP A 273 20.35 13.66 12.28
CA TRP A 273 19.22 14.06 13.10
C TRP A 273 19.58 15.11 14.14
N HIS A 274 20.72 14.98 14.81
CA HIS A 274 21.18 15.99 15.75
C HIS A 274 21.46 17.32 15.04
N TYR A 275 22.05 17.29 13.84
CA TYR A 275 22.34 18.48 13.05
C TYR A 275 21.08 19.25 12.62
N ILE A 276 20.03 18.55 12.17
CA ILE A 276 18.79 19.18 11.69
C ILE A 276 17.77 19.46 12.81
N SER A 277 17.75 18.70 13.90
CA SER A 277 16.68 18.77 14.90
C SER A 277 17.16 19.08 16.32
N GLY A 278 18.46 19.07 16.57
CA GLY A 278 19.05 19.12 17.92
C GLY A 278 18.91 17.80 18.70
N LYS A 279 18.16 16.81 18.20
CA LYS A 279 17.89 15.53 18.89
C LYS A 279 18.65 14.37 18.23
N ILE A 280 19.22 13.49 19.05
CA ILE A 280 19.93 12.28 18.58
C ILE A 280 18.95 11.25 18.02
N PHE A 281 17.78 11.11 18.65
CA PHE A 281 16.67 10.29 18.17
C PHE A 281 15.54 11.20 17.74
N TYR A 282 15.16 11.13 16.46
CA TYR A 282 14.16 12.02 15.90
C TYR A 282 13.20 11.25 14.98
N PHE A 283 11.94 11.15 15.41
CA PHE A 283 10.91 10.41 14.68
C PHE A 283 10.26 11.29 13.61
N THR A 284 10.93 11.38 12.46
CA THR A 284 10.54 12.23 11.32
C THR A 284 9.12 11.97 10.80
N TYR A 285 8.68 10.71 10.74
CA TYR A 285 7.31 10.37 10.34
C TYR A 285 6.24 10.86 11.32
N GLY A 286 6.60 11.12 12.59
CA GLY A 286 5.69 11.64 13.59
C GLY A 286 5.31 13.10 13.35
N GLU A 287 6.20 13.89 12.75
CA GLU A 287 5.94 15.28 12.37
C GLU A 287 4.83 15.37 11.31
N GLU A 288 4.71 14.35 10.45
CA GLU A 288 3.64 14.18 9.47
C GLU A 288 2.40 13.46 10.04
N GLY A 289 2.27 13.39 11.37
CA GLY A 289 1.15 12.74 12.07
C GLY A 289 1.14 11.20 11.99
N GLY A 290 2.22 10.58 11.51
CA GLY A 290 2.34 9.13 11.43
C GLY A 290 2.62 8.50 12.79
N ARG A 291 1.80 7.51 13.19
CA ARG A 291 1.99 6.78 14.46
C ARG A 291 1.52 5.33 14.40
N PHE A 292 1.77 4.58 15.46
CA PHE A 292 1.29 3.21 15.62
C PHE A 292 0.07 3.15 16.55
N PHE A 293 -0.95 2.40 16.14
CA PHE A 293 -2.14 2.05 16.90
C PHE A 293 -2.12 0.56 17.26
N PHE A 294 -1.29 0.20 18.25
CA PHE A 294 -1.14 -1.19 18.71
C PHE A 294 -2.43 -1.80 19.29
N ASN A 295 -3.33 -0.96 19.81
CA ASN A 295 -4.64 -1.37 20.34
C ASN A 295 -5.74 -1.43 19.27
N ASN A 296 -5.49 -0.95 18.04
CA ASN A 296 -6.43 -1.03 16.92
C ASN A 296 -5.75 -1.58 15.64
N PRO A 297 -5.14 -2.79 15.70
CA PRO A 297 -4.39 -3.34 14.58
C PRO A 297 -5.34 -3.80 13.47
N GLN A 298 -5.08 -3.34 12.25
CA GLN A 298 -5.90 -3.62 11.07
C GLN A 298 -5.57 -4.98 10.42
N ILE A 299 -5.53 -6.06 11.22
CA ILE A 299 -5.04 -7.39 10.81
C ILE A 299 -5.86 -7.98 9.66
N TYR A 300 -7.19 -7.92 9.77
CA TYR A 300 -8.05 -8.42 8.69
C TYR A 300 -7.81 -7.63 7.40
N ASN A 301 -7.75 -6.31 7.52
CA ASN A 301 -7.58 -5.41 6.39
C ASN A 301 -6.24 -5.61 5.68
N ILE A 302 -5.14 -5.72 6.43
CA ILE A 302 -3.80 -5.95 5.85
C ILE A 302 -3.69 -7.32 5.17
N LEU A 303 -4.51 -8.31 5.53
CA LEU A 303 -4.46 -9.63 4.91
C LEU A 303 -5.44 -9.77 3.73
N PHE A 304 -6.67 -9.26 3.88
CA PHE A 304 -7.80 -9.64 3.03
C PHE A 304 -8.61 -8.48 2.45
N SER A 305 -8.33 -7.21 2.79
CA SER A 305 -9.08 -6.09 2.22
C SER A 305 -8.87 -5.99 0.70
N TYR A 306 -9.93 -5.67 -0.04
CA TYR A 306 -9.83 -5.37 -1.47
C TYR A 306 -9.08 -4.06 -1.76
N LYS A 307 -8.86 -3.20 -0.77
CA LYS A 307 -8.05 -2.00 -0.96
C LYS A 307 -6.58 -2.35 -1.24
N LYS A 308 -5.96 -3.15 -0.38
CA LYS A 308 -4.54 -3.53 -0.46
C LYS A 308 -4.16 -4.91 0.08
N GLY A 309 -5.12 -5.69 0.58
CA GLY A 309 -4.90 -6.95 1.29
C GLY A 309 -3.85 -7.86 0.65
N TRP A 310 -2.89 -8.32 1.46
CA TRP A 310 -1.69 -8.98 0.97
C TRP A 310 -2.02 -10.26 0.19
N LEU A 311 -2.97 -11.06 0.71
CA LEU A 311 -3.35 -12.33 0.10
C LEU A 311 -4.36 -12.16 -1.04
N VAL A 312 -4.97 -10.98 -1.20
CA VAL A 312 -5.82 -10.64 -2.36
C VAL A 312 -4.96 -10.36 -3.58
N TYR A 313 -3.91 -9.54 -3.42
CA TYR A 313 -3.04 -9.12 -4.53
C TYR A 313 -1.81 -10.04 -4.71
N THR A 314 -1.47 -10.85 -3.71
CA THR A 314 -0.39 -11.86 -3.77
C THR A 314 -0.87 -13.23 -3.22
N PRO A 315 -1.90 -13.85 -3.84
CA PRO A 315 -2.48 -15.11 -3.35
C PRO A 315 -1.49 -16.28 -3.33
N LEU A 316 -0.42 -16.23 -4.12
CA LEU A 316 0.64 -17.26 -4.10
C LEU A 316 1.27 -17.44 -2.71
N MET A 317 1.29 -16.39 -1.89
CA MET A 317 1.83 -16.45 -0.53
C MET A 317 1.00 -17.30 0.43
N ILE A 318 -0.24 -17.66 0.08
CA ILE A 318 -1.03 -18.66 0.82
C ILE A 318 -0.26 -19.99 0.91
N PHE A 319 0.39 -20.41 -0.18
CA PHE A 319 1.19 -21.63 -0.19
C PHE A 319 2.44 -21.53 0.67
N ALA A 320 3.03 -20.33 0.80
CA ALA A 320 4.12 -20.09 1.75
C ALA A 320 3.62 -20.21 3.20
N LEU A 321 2.43 -19.68 3.52
CA LEU A 321 1.83 -19.80 4.85
C LEU A 321 1.50 -21.26 5.20
N ILE A 322 0.89 -22.01 4.26
CA ILE A 322 0.69 -23.46 4.40
C ILE A 322 2.02 -24.17 4.63
N GLY A 323 3.05 -23.79 3.86
CA GLY A 323 4.41 -24.30 3.98
C GLY A 323 5.02 -24.13 5.37
N ILE A 324 4.70 -23.05 6.10
CA ILE A 324 5.17 -22.84 7.49
C ILE A 324 4.69 -23.99 8.36
N PHE A 325 3.40 -24.34 8.31
CA PHE A 325 2.83 -25.42 9.12
C PHE A 325 3.30 -26.83 8.71
N MET A 326 4.00 -26.96 7.56
CA MET A 326 4.64 -28.20 7.14
C MET A 326 6.07 -28.35 7.65
N LEU A 327 6.70 -27.26 8.10
CA LEU A 327 8.08 -27.27 8.61
C LEU A 327 8.29 -28.15 9.85
N PRO A 328 7.39 -28.23 10.85
CA PRO A 328 7.61 -29.06 12.04
C PRO A 328 7.96 -30.52 11.74
N LYS A 329 7.38 -31.09 10.67
CA LYS A 329 7.61 -32.48 10.27
C LYS A 329 8.83 -32.67 9.35
N ARG A 330 9.39 -31.60 8.80
CA ARG A 330 10.40 -31.65 7.73
C ARG A 330 11.71 -30.96 8.11
N GLN A 331 11.61 -29.76 8.66
CA GLN A 331 12.71 -28.89 9.07
C GLN A 331 12.29 -28.13 10.34
N PRO A 332 12.17 -28.82 11.51
CA PRO A 332 11.53 -28.26 12.70
C PRO A 332 12.19 -26.97 13.21
N GLY A 333 13.51 -26.86 13.10
CA GLY A 333 14.26 -25.66 13.51
C GLY A 333 13.99 -24.40 12.66
N LEU A 334 13.22 -24.50 11.57
CA LEU A 334 12.78 -23.36 10.76
C LEU A 334 11.36 -22.88 11.11
N PHE A 335 10.56 -23.69 11.80
CA PHE A 335 9.16 -23.36 12.07
C PHE A 335 9.02 -22.14 12.99
N LEU A 336 9.59 -22.22 14.20
CA LEU A 336 9.45 -21.19 15.21
C LEU A 336 9.99 -19.82 14.75
N PRO A 337 11.21 -19.70 14.18
CA PRO A 337 11.74 -18.41 13.73
C PRO A 337 10.85 -17.72 12.72
N LEU A 338 10.34 -18.47 11.74
CA LEU A 338 9.57 -17.94 10.63
C LEU A 338 8.14 -17.61 11.04
N LEU A 339 7.53 -18.45 11.89
CA LEU A 339 6.19 -18.19 12.42
C LEU A 339 6.20 -16.95 13.32
N VAL A 340 7.11 -16.89 14.30
CA VAL A 340 7.21 -15.76 15.24
C VAL A 340 7.51 -14.46 14.49
N PHE A 341 8.49 -14.48 13.56
CA PHE A 341 8.76 -13.34 12.70
C PHE A 341 7.50 -12.91 11.93
N LYS A 342 6.77 -13.84 11.30
CA LYS A 342 5.64 -13.48 10.45
C LYS A 342 4.47 -12.93 11.26
N LEU A 343 4.16 -13.50 12.42
CA LEU A 343 3.08 -13.01 13.30
C LEU A 343 3.38 -11.60 13.81
N ILE A 344 4.60 -11.37 14.32
CA ILE A 344 5.02 -10.05 14.80
C ILE A 344 5.10 -9.04 13.65
N ASN A 345 5.57 -9.45 12.48
CA ASN A 345 5.59 -8.61 11.28
C ASN A 345 4.18 -8.19 10.85
N ILE A 346 3.21 -9.11 10.82
CA ILE A 346 1.80 -8.79 10.53
C ILE A 346 1.27 -7.79 11.56
N TYR A 347 1.48 -8.05 12.85
CA TYR A 347 0.97 -7.20 13.93
C TYR A 347 1.51 -5.77 13.83
N ILE A 348 2.83 -5.59 13.75
CA ILE A 348 3.46 -4.27 13.66
C ILE A 348 2.97 -3.51 12.42
N LEU A 349 2.92 -4.17 11.26
CA LEU A 349 2.50 -3.51 10.03
C LEU A 349 1.01 -3.17 10.05
N ALA A 350 0.17 -4.02 10.65
CA ALA A 350 -1.26 -3.77 10.82
C ALA A 350 -1.54 -2.61 11.80
N SER A 351 -0.62 -2.34 12.73
CA SER A 351 -0.72 -1.24 13.68
C SER A 351 -0.26 0.10 13.11
N TRP A 352 0.32 0.17 11.91
CA TRP A 352 0.69 1.46 11.32
C TRP A 352 -0.56 2.26 10.94
N TRP A 353 -0.60 3.56 11.24
CA TRP A 353 -1.76 4.44 10.98
C TRP A 353 -2.30 4.35 9.55
N SER A 354 -1.42 4.16 8.57
CA SER A 354 -1.80 3.86 7.19
C SER A 354 -1.52 2.39 6.92
N TRP A 355 -2.40 1.51 7.38
CA TRP A 355 -2.24 0.06 7.21
C TRP A 355 -2.14 -0.37 5.73
N TRP A 356 -2.60 0.47 4.80
CA TRP A 356 -2.49 0.28 3.35
C TRP A 356 -1.13 0.72 2.76
N PHE A 357 -0.26 1.35 3.56
CA PHE A 357 1.11 1.74 3.22
C PHE A 357 1.24 2.64 2.00
N GLY A 358 0.35 3.61 1.80
CA GLY A 358 0.51 4.56 0.69
C GLY A 358 0.21 3.95 -0.70
N GLY A 359 0.63 4.65 -1.75
CA GLY A 359 0.41 4.22 -3.13
C GLY A 359 1.31 3.04 -3.51
N GLY A 360 0.76 2.04 -4.21
CA GLY A 360 1.54 0.91 -4.72
C GLY A 360 0.71 -0.30 -5.15
N PHE A 361 1.35 -1.31 -5.74
CA PHE A 361 0.70 -2.57 -6.10
C PHE A 361 0.75 -3.61 -4.95
N GLY A 362 -0.44 -4.04 -4.50
CA GLY A 362 -0.61 -4.88 -3.32
C GLY A 362 0.01 -4.27 -2.05
N LEU A 363 0.17 -5.08 -1.01
CA LEU A 363 0.87 -4.65 0.20
C LEU A 363 2.39 -4.75 0.05
N ARG A 364 2.99 -3.59 -0.17
CA ARG A 364 4.41 -3.42 -0.44
C ARG A 364 5.30 -3.73 0.77
N SER A 365 4.81 -3.46 1.98
CA SER A 365 5.54 -3.68 3.23
C SER A 365 5.89 -5.15 3.53
N PHE A 366 5.27 -6.11 2.85
CA PHE A 366 5.59 -7.54 3.00
C PHE A 366 6.65 -8.04 2.02
N VAL A 367 7.02 -7.28 0.99
CA VAL A 367 7.87 -7.78 -0.11
C VAL A 367 9.23 -8.27 0.39
N GLU A 368 9.86 -7.53 1.30
CA GLU A 368 11.13 -7.92 1.91
C GLU A 368 11.05 -9.27 2.66
N SER A 369 9.91 -9.58 3.28
CA SER A 369 9.69 -10.84 4.01
C SER A 369 9.70 -12.07 3.09
N TYR A 370 9.59 -11.89 1.78
CA TYR A 370 9.57 -13.00 0.83
C TYR A 370 10.90 -13.76 0.78
N ALA A 371 12.01 -13.13 1.17
CA ALA A 371 13.28 -13.83 1.33
C ALA A 371 13.19 -14.93 2.41
N PHE A 372 12.45 -14.68 3.50
CA PHE A 372 12.22 -15.65 4.56
C PHE A 372 11.11 -16.64 4.17
N LEU A 373 10.02 -16.15 3.58
CA LEU A 373 8.88 -16.98 3.15
C LEU A 373 9.20 -17.92 1.96
N ALA A 374 10.31 -17.70 1.27
CA ALA A 374 10.80 -18.65 0.27
C ALA A 374 11.16 -20.02 0.87
N LEU A 375 11.60 -20.09 2.13
CA LEU A 375 11.88 -21.36 2.83
C LEU A 375 10.61 -22.25 2.96
N PRO A 376 9.51 -21.77 3.56
CA PRO A 376 8.29 -22.56 3.67
C PRO A 376 7.61 -22.76 2.31
N LEU A 377 7.71 -21.80 1.38
CA LEU A 377 7.24 -22.03 0.01
C LEU A 377 8.01 -23.18 -0.67
N ALA A 378 9.33 -23.25 -0.51
CA ALA A 378 10.13 -24.38 -0.99
C ALA A 378 9.73 -25.69 -0.31
N CYS A 379 9.36 -25.66 0.97
CA CYS A 379 8.80 -26.83 1.67
C CYS A 379 7.52 -27.34 1.00
N PHE A 380 6.60 -26.43 0.66
CA PHE A 380 5.35 -26.75 -0.04
C PHE A 380 5.60 -27.28 -1.47
N VAL A 381 6.52 -26.63 -2.22
CA VAL A 381 6.90 -27.06 -3.57
C VAL A 381 7.56 -28.45 -3.55
N ASP A 382 8.48 -28.70 -2.61
CA ASP A 382 9.10 -30.02 -2.43
C ASP A 382 8.07 -31.09 -2.08
N PHE A 383 7.09 -30.77 -1.23
CA PHE A 383 5.96 -31.65 -0.98
C PHE A 383 5.19 -31.97 -2.26
N GLY A 384 4.87 -30.97 -3.09
CA GLY A 384 4.16 -31.17 -4.35
C GLY A 384 4.92 -32.06 -5.33
N PHE A 385 6.24 -31.91 -5.44
CA PHE A 385 7.07 -32.78 -6.27
C PHE A 385 7.08 -34.23 -5.80
N ARG A 386 6.90 -34.50 -4.51
CA ARG A 386 6.85 -35.87 -3.96
C ARG A 386 5.48 -36.55 -4.08
N GLN A 387 4.44 -35.82 -4.49
CA GLN A 387 3.11 -36.39 -4.69
C GLN A 387 3.00 -37.22 -5.98
N LYS A 388 1.90 -37.98 -6.07
CA LYS A 388 1.45 -38.66 -7.30
C LYS A 388 1.31 -37.65 -8.44
N ILE A 389 1.48 -38.11 -9.68
CA ILE A 389 1.58 -37.25 -10.87
C ILE A 389 0.40 -36.28 -11.02
N TYR A 390 -0.84 -36.72 -10.76
CA TYR A 390 -2.03 -35.87 -10.86
C TYR A 390 -2.02 -34.73 -9.83
N LEU A 391 -1.72 -35.01 -8.55
CA LEU A 391 -1.59 -33.97 -7.52
C LEU A 391 -0.42 -33.02 -7.80
N ARG A 392 0.70 -33.55 -8.30
CA ARG A 392 1.85 -32.75 -8.72
C ARG A 392 1.45 -31.77 -9.82
N ILE A 393 0.72 -32.25 -10.84
CA ILE A 393 0.20 -31.40 -11.92
C ILE A 393 -0.72 -30.33 -11.35
N VAL A 394 -1.68 -30.69 -10.49
CA VAL A 394 -2.59 -29.71 -9.86
C VAL A 394 -1.79 -28.63 -9.13
N ILE A 395 -0.84 -28.99 -8.26
CA ILE A 395 -0.06 -28.03 -7.48
C ILE A 395 0.78 -27.11 -8.39
N ILE A 396 1.48 -27.67 -9.38
CA ILE A 396 2.33 -26.88 -10.29
C ILE A 396 1.47 -25.98 -11.19
N SER A 397 0.33 -26.48 -11.69
CA SER A 397 -0.61 -25.70 -12.49
C SER A 397 -1.26 -24.58 -11.68
N SER A 398 -1.61 -24.81 -10.41
CA SER A 398 -2.10 -23.76 -9.51
C SER A 398 -1.04 -22.67 -9.29
N LEU A 399 0.22 -23.04 -9.07
CA LEU A 399 1.32 -22.07 -8.95
C LEU A 399 1.49 -21.27 -10.25
N ALA A 400 1.48 -21.94 -11.41
CA ALA A 400 1.58 -21.29 -12.71
C ALA A 400 0.42 -20.32 -12.96
N LEU A 401 -0.82 -20.72 -12.62
CA LEU A 401 -2.01 -19.88 -12.72
C LEU A 401 -1.91 -18.65 -11.82
N LEU A 402 -1.46 -18.79 -10.57
CA LEU A 402 -1.30 -17.66 -9.66
C LEU A 402 -0.16 -16.71 -10.09
N ILE A 403 0.91 -17.25 -10.69
CA ILE A 403 1.94 -16.43 -11.32
C ILE A 403 1.35 -15.62 -12.48
N ALA A 404 0.62 -16.27 -13.38
CA ALA A 404 -0.05 -15.60 -14.49
C ALA A 404 -1.06 -14.55 -14.01
N PHE A 405 -1.80 -14.86 -12.95
CA PHE A 405 -2.76 -13.94 -12.33
C PHE A 405 -2.08 -12.70 -11.72
N ASN A 406 -0.95 -12.85 -11.02
CA ASN A 406 -0.20 -11.71 -10.50
C ASN A 406 0.37 -10.82 -11.63
N GLN A 407 0.84 -11.44 -12.72
CA GLN A 407 1.27 -10.71 -13.91
C GLN A 407 0.10 -9.99 -14.60
N PHE A 408 -1.07 -10.62 -14.66
CA PHE A 408 -2.29 -9.99 -15.15
C PHE A 408 -2.69 -8.78 -14.30
N GLN A 409 -2.73 -8.92 -12.97
CA GLN A 409 -3.02 -7.79 -12.07
C GLN A 409 -1.97 -6.68 -12.17
N THR A 410 -0.69 -7.02 -12.39
CA THR A 410 0.35 -6.01 -12.66
C THR A 410 0.01 -5.19 -13.90
N ARG A 411 -0.54 -5.82 -14.96
CA ARG A 411 -1.02 -5.10 -16.15
C ARG A 411 -2.27 -4.28 -15.86
N GLN A 412 -3.22 -4.80 -15.08
CA GLN A 412 -4.40 -4.02 -14.64
C GLN A 412 -3.99 -2.76 -13.88
N TYR A 413 -3.03 -2.86 -12.97
CA TYR A 413 -2.45 -1.71 -12.27
C TYR A 413 -1.81 -0.73 -13.26
N ASN A 414 -1.05 -1.23 -14.24
CA ASN A 414 -0.42 -0.38 -15.25
C ASN A 414 -1.42 0.41 -16.10
N ASN A 415 -2.60 -0.15 -16.30
CA ASN A 415 -3.71 0.41 -17.08
C ASN A 415 -4.74 1.13 -16.20
N ASN A 416 -4.45 1.38 -14.93
CA ASN A 416 -5.34 2.03 -13.96
C ASN A 416 -6.64 1.27 -13.62
N ALA A 417 -6.78 0.00 -14.01
CA ALA A 417 -7.88 -0.86 -13.59
C ALA A 417 -7.73 -1.30 -12.12
N ILE A 418 -6.51 -1.24 -11.57
CA ILE A 418 -6.26 -1.31 -10.13
C ILE A 418 -5.63 0.01 -9.70
N HIS A 419 -6.38 0.84 -9.00
CA HIS A 419 -5.89 2.13 -8.51
C HIS A 419 -4.85 1.95 -7.40
N TRP A 420 -3.85 2.82 -7.38
CA TRP A 420 -2.79 2.80 -6.37
C TRP A 420 -3.27 3.15 -4.96
N TRP A 421 -4.47 3.71 -4.79
CA TRP A 421 -5.01 4.02 -3.45
C TRP A 421 -6.50 3.77 -3.22
N TRP A 422 -7.31 3.79 -4.28
CA TRP A 422 -8.77 4.02 -4.15
C TRP A 422 -9.62 2.76 -4.30
N MET A 423 -8.96 1.60 -4.25
CA MET A 423 -9.64 0.33 -4.37
C MET A 423 -10.52 0.07 -3.14
N ASN A 424 -11.67 -0.55 -3.40
CA ASN A 424 -12.57 -1.16 -2.43
C ASN A 424 -13.15 -2.44 -3.06
N LYS A 425 -14.12 -3.08 -2.39
CA LYS A 425 -14.68 -4.36 -2.84
C LYS A 425 -15.39 -4.19 -4.18
N GLU A 426 -16.24 -3.18 -4.30
CA GLU A 426 -17.06 -2.88 -5.46
C GLU A 426 -16.17 -2.57 -6.69
N ALA A 427 -15.17 -1.70 -6.52
CA ALA A 427 -14.20 -1.35 -7.56
C ALA A 427 -13.35 -2.56 -8.01
N TYR A 428 -12.97 -3.44 -7.09
CA TYR A 428 -12.21 -4.66 -7.39
C TYR A 428 -13.02 -5.62 -8.27
N TRP A 429 -14.29 -5.85 -7.93
CA TRP A 429 -15.15 -6.74 -8.70
C TRP A 429 -15.59 -6.11 -10.03
N GLU A 430 -15.78 -4.80 -10.08
CA GLU A 430 -16.09 -4.07 -11.32
C GLU A 430 -14.99 -4.25 -12.38
N THR A 431 -13.73 -4.33 -11.96
CA THR A 431 -12.56 -4.50 -12.84
C THR A 431 -11.99 -5.92 -12.81
N PHE A 432 -12.63 -6.88 -12.15
CA PHE A 432 -12.09 -8.23 -12.05
C PHE A 432 -11.92 -8.86 -13.44
N LEU A 433 -10.69 -9.29 -13.75
CA LEU A 433 -10.30 -9.81 -15.07
C LEU A 433 -10.51 -8.84 -16.25
N LYS A 434 -10.70 -7.54 -16.01
CA LYS A 434 -10.72 -6.49 -17.04
C LYS A 434 -9.39 -5.72 -17.05
N LEU A 435 -8.77 -5.57 -18.22
CA LEU A 435 -7.48 -4.87 -18.34
C LEU A 435 -7.57 -3.35 -18.20
N HIS A 436 -8.75 -2.76 -18.39
CA HIS A 436 -8.96 -1.32 -18.34
C HIS A 436 -10.15 -0.99 -17.42
N PRO A 437 -10.14 0.16 -16.75
CA PRO A 437 -11.27 0.60 -15.93
C PRO A 437 -12.50 0.85 -16.79
N THR A 438 -13.68 0.55 -16.25
CA THR A 438 -14.97 0.93 -16.86
C THR A 438 -15.35 2.35 -16.43
N GLU A 439 -16.39 2.93 -17.03
CA GLU A 439 -16.91 4.23 -16.56
C GLU A 439 -17.42 4.14 -15.11
N ARG A 440 -18.14 3.06 -14.79
CA ARG A 440 -18.64 2.78 -13.45
C ARG A 440 -17.52 2.68 -12.41
N TYR A 441 -16.35 2.17 -12.80
CA TYR A 441 -15.21 2.04 -11.89
C TYR A 441 -14.89 3.35 -11.18
N TRP A 442 -14.85 4.46 -11.91
CA TRP A 442 -14.50 5.77 -11.37
C TRP A 442 -15.58 6.33 -10.43
N LEU A 443 -16.82 5.87 -10.56
CA LEU A 443 -17.94 6.21 -9.67
C LEU A 443 -17.93 5.43 -8.36
N VAL A 444 -17.33 4.24 -8.32
CA VAL A 444 -17.40 3.34 -7.15
C VAL A 444 -16.13 3.31 -6.32
N VAL A 445 -15.00 3.79 -6.84
CA VAL A 445 -13.75 3.92 -6.08
C VAL A 445 -13.91 4.89 -4.91
N THR A 446 -13.17 4.67 -3.82
CA THR A 446 -13.25 5.48 -2.59
C THR A 446 -11.88 5.95 -2.13
N LEU A 447 -11.82 7.16 -1.56
CA LEU A 447 -10.60 7.73 -1.03
C LEU A 447 -10.50 7.43 0.48
N PRO A 448 -9.34 7.02 0.99
CA PRO A 448 -9.15 6.92 2.44
C PRO A 448 -9.14 8.32 3.07
N ASP A 449 -9.87 8.47 4.18
CA ASP A 449 -9.82 9.68 5.00
C ASP A 449 -8.49 9.70 5.80
N TYR A 450 -7.54 10.50 5.33
CA TYR A 450 -6.20 10.59 5.93
C TYR A 450 -6.20 11.25 7.31
N GLU A 451 -7.06 12.24 7.52
CA GLU A 451 -7.16 12.95 8.80
C GLU A 451 -7.73 12.01 9.87
N ALA A 452 -8.83 11.33 9.56
CA ALA A 452 -9.39 10.31 10.45
C ALA A 452 -8.41 9.16 10.68
N ALA A 453 -7.69 8.69 9.65
CA ALA A 453 -6.75 7.58 9.78
C ALA A 453 -5.55 7.93 10.66
N ARG A 454 -5.05 9.17 10.63
CA ARG A 454 -4.04 9.68 11.58
C ARG A 454 -4.55 9.71 13.03
N GLN A 455 -5.86 9.63 13.23
CA GLN A 455 -6.53 9.46 14.52
C GLN A 455 -6.88 8.00 14.86
N GLY A 456 -6.59 7.06 13.97
CA GLY A 456 -6.90 5.64 14.14
C GLY A 456 -8.34 5.29 13.79
N ILE A 457 -9.04 6.18 13.08
CA ILE A 457 -10.41 6.01 12.60
C ILE A 457 -10.36 5.78 11.09
N TYR A 458 -10.86 4.66 10.60
CA TYR A 458 -10.74 4.28 9.20
C TYR A 458 -12.08 4.47 8.48
N ARG A 459 -12.15 5.51 7.64
CA ARG A 459 -13.34 5.86 6.82
C ARG A 459 -12.96 6.00 5.35
N GLU A 460 -13.95 5.80 4.51
CA GLU A 460 -13.85 5.90 3.05
C GLU A 460 -14.72 7.07 2.58
N LEU A 461 -14.14 7.95 1.77
CA LEU A 461 -14.79 9.11 1.14
C LEU A 461 -15.14 8.78 -0.31
N LYS A 462 -16.19 9.44 -0.83
CA LYS A 462 -16.58 9.32 -2.25
C LYS A 462 -15.50 9.89 -3.17
N SER A 463 -15.38 9.36 -4.38
CA SER A 463 -14.48 9.90 -5.39
C SER A 463 -14.96 11.25 -5.92
N PRO A 464 -14.05 12.12 -6.42
CA PRO A 464 -14.44 13.34 -7.11
C PRO A 464 -15.44 13.07 -8.25
N GLN A 465 -15.28 11.98 -8.99
CA GLN A 465 -16.20 11.59 -10.06
C GLN A 465 -17.56 11.15 -9.53
N ALA A 466 -17.61 10.47 -8.38
CA ALA A 466 -18.87 10.13 -7.72
C ALA A 466 -19.59 11.39 -7.24
N LEU A 467 -18.85 12.31 -6.63
CA LEU A 467 -19.38 13.61 -6.20
C LEU A 467 -19.84 14.45 -7.39
N GLU A 468 -19.07 14.50 -8.48
CA GLU A 468 -19.46 15.20 -9.70
C GLU A 468 -20.65 14.54 -10.39
N TRP A 469 -20.74 13.21 -10.39
CA TRP A 469 -21.91 12.51 -10.92
C TRP A 469 -23.16 12.74 -10.08
N GLU A 470 -23.03 12.77 -8.74
CA GLU A 470 -24.10 13.15 -7.82
C GLU A 470 -24.49 14.62 -8.04
N ALA A 471 -23.51 15.52 -8.11
CA ALA A 471 -23.72 16.93 -8.41
C ALA A 471 -24.39 17.11 -9.77
N ARG A 472 -23.97 16.45 -10.85
CA ARG A 472 -24.64 16.48 -12.16
C ARG A 472 -26.04 15.86 -12.14
N LYS A 473 -26.32 14.91 -11.26
CA LYS A 473 -27.69 14.41 -11.03
C LYS A 473 -28.53 15.38 -10.19
N MET A 474 -27.89 16.27 -9.44
CA MET A 474 -28.51 17.32 -8.62
C MET A 474 -28.63 18.67 -9.38
N GLU A 475 -27.70 19.00 -10.29
CA GLU A 475 -27.56 20.29 -10.99
C GLU A 475 -28.63 20.53 -12.06
N TRP A 476 -29.36 19.51 -12.49
CA TRP A 476 -30.39 19.66 -13.52
C TRP A 476 -31.77 20.01 -12.98
N PHE A 477 -31.97 20.13 -11.66
CA PHE A 477 -33.26 20.50 -11.08
C PHE A 477 -33.08 21.37 -9.84
N SER A 478 -33.06 22.69 -10.06
CA SER A 478 -33.34 23.65 -9.00
C SER A 478 -34.85 23.69 -8.76
N TRP A 479 -35.28 24.03 -7.55
CA TRP A 479 -36.68 24.39 -7.26
C TRP A 479 -37.20 25.53 -8.16
N LYS A 480 -36.35 26.17 -8.97
CA LYS A 480 -36.72 27.14 -10.00
C LYS A 480 -37.21 26.54 -11.33
N GLN A 481 -37.18 25.21 -11.50
CA GLN A 481 -37.63 24.52 -12.72
C GLN A 481 -38.66 23.42 -12.42
N PRO A 482 -39.64 23.16 -13.33
CA PRO A 482 -40.60 22.05 -13.24
C PRO A 482 -39.94 20.71 -12.88
N ILE A 483 -40.34 20.10 -11.76
CA ILE A 483 -39.77 18.84 -11.30
C ILE A 483 -40.45 17.70 -12.08
N PRO A 484 -39.71 16.75 -12.66
CA PRO A 484 -40.30 15.63 -13.40
C PRO A 484 -41.19 14.72 -12.53
N GLU A 485 -42.26 14.17 -13.11
CA GLU A 485 -43.22 13.29 -12.46
C GLU A 485 -42.58 12.05 -11.81
N ASP A 486 -41.65 11.38 -12.50
CA ASP A 486 -40.96 10.19 -11.99
C ASP A 486 -40.16 10.48 -10.71
N ARG A 487 -39.64 11.71 -10.58
CA ARG A 487 -38.91 12.18 -9.40
C ARG A 487 -39.84 12.50 -8.25
N ILE A 488 -40.99 13.11 -8.52
CA ILE A 488 -42.03 13.32 -7.52
C ILE A 488 -42.48 11.97 -6.95
N ILE A 489 -42.73 10.98 -7.81
CA ILE A 489 -43.13 9.63 -7.39
C ILE A 489 -42.04 8.94 -6.57
N THR A 490 -40.77 9.12 -6.94
CA THR A 490 -39.62 8.59 -6.19
C THR A 490 -39.48 9.25 -4.81
N TRP A 491 -39.63 10.57 -4.73
CA TRP A 491 -39.60 11.33 -3.48
C TRP A 491 -40.76 10.93 -2.55
N LEU A 492 -41.98 10.83 -3.09
CA LEU A 492 -43.16 10.32 -2.37
C LEU A 492 -42.94 8.92 -1.82
N SER A 493 -42.40 8.02 -2.65
CA SER A 493 -42.08 6.65 -2.24
C SER A 493 -41.09 6.63 -1.06
N HIS A 494 -40.11 7.54 -1.06
CA HIS A 494 -39.14 7.67 0.03
C HIS A 494 -39.79 8.23 1.31
N LYS A 495 -40.66 9.23 1.20
CA LYS A 495 -41.39 9.82 2.34
C LYS A 495 -42.32 8.80 3.00
N LEU A 496 -43.07 8.05 2.20
CA LEU A 496 -43.98 7.01 2.69
C LEU A 496 -43.28 5.93 3.53
N VAL A 497 -41.98 5.71 3.33
CA VAL A 497 -41.21 4.70 4.08
C VAL A 497 -40.49 5.30 5.28
N ASN A 498 -39.96 6.51 5.15
CA ASN A 498 -38.98 7.06 6.09
C ASN A 498 -39.52 8.19 6.98
N ASP A 499 -40.69 8.76 6.65
CA ASP A 499 -41.31 9.81 7.46
C ASP A 499 -42.50 9.25 8.23
N SER A 500 -42.44 9.34 9.56
CA SER A 500 -43.47 8.79 10.47
C SER A 500 -44.87 9.39 10.27
N THR A 501 -44.96 10.56 9.63
CA THR A 501 -46.21 11.23 9.30
C THR A 501 -46.83 10.60 8.06
N TRP A 502 -46.05 10.49 6.99
CA TRP A 502 -46.45 9.93 5.70
C TRP A 502 -46.63 8.41 5.74
N PHE A 503 -45.88 7.72 6.61
CA PHE A 503 -46.05 6.29 6.83
C PHE A 503 -47.48 5.93 7.29
N ARG A 504 -48.21 6.87 7.92
CA ARG A 504 -49.61 6.66 8.34
C ARG A 504 -50.57 6.56 7.16
N ASP A 505 -50.19 7.07 6.00
CA ASP A 505 -50.98 6.98 4.77
C ASP A 505 -50.85 5.62 4.07
N LEU A 506 -49.93 4.76 4.53
CA LEU A 506 -49.87 3.34 4.14
C LEU A 506 -50.76 2.51 5.06
N THR A 507 -51.89 2.05 4.52
CA THR A 507 -52.87 1.27 5.29
C THR A 507 -52.75 -0.23 5.01
N PRO A 508 -53.20 -1.11 5.93
CA PRO A 508 -53.29 -2.54 5.67
C PRO A 508 -54.09 -2.90 4.41
N ALA A 509 -55.03 -2.05 3.99
CA ALA A 509 -55.80 -2.22 2.75
C ALA A 509 -54.93 -2.07 1.49
N ASP A 510 -53.89 -1.24 1.52
CA ASP A 510 -52.97 -1.06 0.39
C ASP A 510 -52.10 -2.31 0.16
N PHE A 511 -51.69 -2.98 1.24
CA PHE A 511 -50.99 -4.27 1.19
C PHE A 511 -51.90 -5.42 0.70
N ALA A 512 -53.18 -5.39 1.07
CA ALA A 512 -54.17 -6.34 0.55
C ALA A 512 -54.41 -6.14 -0.97
N LYS A 513 -54.36 -4.89 -1.45
CA LYS A 513 -54.61 -4.52 -2.85
C LYS A 513 -53.41 -4.77 -3.78
N HIS A 514 -52.18 -4.56 -3.30
CA HIS A 514 -50.96 -4.60 -4.15
C HIS A 514 -49.98 -5.74 -3.82
N GLY A 515 -50.30 -6.58 -2.83
CA GLY A 515 -49.52 -7.75 -2.42
C GLY A 515 -48.55 -7.46 -1.27
N PRO A 516 -47.77 -8.47 -0.81
CA PRO A 516 -46.95 -8.35 0.40
C PRO A 516 -45.62 -7.61 0.19
N ASP A 517 -45.25 -7.29 -1.05
CA ASP A 517 -44.00 -6.60 -1.37
C ASP A 517 -44.12 -5.10 -1.06
N THR A 518 -43.47 -4.68 0.03
CA THR A 518 -43.49 -3.30 0.52
C THR A 518 -43.02 -2.29 -0.54
N ALA A 519 -42.00 -2.61 -1.35
CA ALA A 519 -41.51 -1.70 -2.37
C ALA A 519 -42.56 -1.47 -3.48
N ARG A 520 -43.29 -2.53 -3.82
CA ARG A 520 -44.38 -2.48 -4.80
C ARG A 520 -45.60 -1.73 -4.27
N VAL A 521 -45.96 -1.94 -3.00
CA VAL A 521 -47.08 -1.25 -2.33
C VAL A 521 -46.80 0.25 -2.20
N VAL A 522 -45.59 0.61 -1.76
CA VAL A 522 -45.14 2.01 -1.63
C VAL A 522 -45.18 2.72 -2.98
N ASN A 523 -44.63 2.10 -4.03
CA ASN A 523 -44.63 2.69 -5.36
C ASN A 523 -46.05 2.86 -5.91
N ALA A 524 -46.91 1.85 -5.74
CA ALA A 524 -48.32 1.94 -6.15
C ALA A 524 -49.08 3.04 -5.39
N LYS A 525 -48.81 3.19 -4.09
CA LYS A 525 -49.42 4.22 -3.25
C LYS A 525 -48.92 5.62 -3.61
N ALA A 526 -47.63 5.78 -3.90
CA ALA A 526 -47.07 7.04 -4.38
C ALA A 526 -47.74 7.48 -5.70
N HIS A 527 -47.97 6.55 -6.64
CA HIS A 527 -48.73 6.85 -7.86
C HIS A 527 -50.21 7.18 -7.61
N GLU A 528 -50.84 6.59 -6.59
CA GLU A 528 -52.21 6.92 -6.21
C GLU A 528 -52.32 8.34 -5.63
N LEU A 529 -51.47 8.68 -4.66
CA LEU A 529 -51.37 10.02 -4.07
C LEU A 529 -51.00 11.08 -5.11
N PHE A 530 -50.09 10.74 -6.02
CA PHE A 530 -49.72 11.60 -7.14
C PHE A 530 -50.93 11.92 -8.03
N ARG A 531 -51.74 10.91 -8.37
CA ARG A 531 -52.97 11.10 -9.17
C ARG A 531 -54.07 11.86 -8.42
N GLU A 532 -54.18 11.68 -7.11
CA GLU A 532 -55.24 12.32 -6.31
C GLU A 532 -55.03 13.82 -6.18
N LYS A 533 -53.79 14.26 -5.89
CA LYS A 533 -53.47 15.67 -5.66
C LYS A 533 -52.98 16.41 -6.90
N GLY A 534 -52.53 15.67 -7.92
CA GLY A 534 -52.08 16.22 -9.19
C GLY A 534 -50.63 16.72 -9.17
N TYR A 535 -50.08 16.91 -10.38
CA TYR A 535 -48.68 17.29 -10.60
C TYR A 535 -48.30 18.61 -9.90
N GLU A 536 -49.09 19.68 -10.11
CA GLU A 536 -48.78 21.03 -9.62
C GLU A 536 -48.67 21.09 -8.09
N PHE A 537 -49.51 20.33 -7.39
CA PHE A 537 -49.44 20.24 -5.93
C PHE A 537 -48.10 19.67 -5.49
N TRP A 538 -47.70 18.53 -6.06
CA TRP A 538 -46.49 17.84 -5.63
C TRP A 538 -45.20 18.52 -6.10
N ASP A 539 -45.23 19.13 -7.27
CA ASP A 539 -44.15 19.97 -7.76
C ASP A 539 -43.89 21.14 -6.80
N ARG A 540 -44.95 21.77 -6.28
CA ARG A 540 -44.85 22.81 -5.25
C ARG A 540 -44.33 22.26 -3.92
N GLU A 541 -44.92 21.19 -3.38
CA GLU A 541 -44.52 20.65 -2.07
C GLU A 541 -43.03 20.26 -2.05
N MET A 542 -42.58 19.57 -3.10
CA MET A 542 -41.18 19.15 -3.22
C MET A 542 -40.23 20.36 -3.42
N ALA A 543 -40.66 21.37 -4.17
CA ALA A 543 -39.88 22.59 -4.36
C ALA A 543 -39.74 23.42 -3.10
N VAL A 544 -40.80 23.53 -2.30
CA VAL A 544 -40.78 24.25 -1.00
C VAL A 544 -39.82 23.56 -0.04
N GLU A 545 -39.80 22.23 0.01
CA GLU A 545 -38.83 21.50 0.82
C GLU A 545 -37.38 21.80 0.41
N PHE A 546 -37.09 21.84 -0.89
CA PHE A 546 -35.76 22.21 -1.39
C PHE A 546 -35.36 23.65 -1.07
N ILE A 547 -36.31 24.60 -1.12
CA ILE A 547 -36.04 25.98 -0.70
C ILE A 547 -35.69 26.03 0.79
N ILE A 548 -36.44 25.29 1.63
CA ILE A 548 -36.19 25.21 3.07
C ILE A 548 -34.79 24.66 3.35
N GLU A 549 -34.39 23.58 2.69
CA GLU A 549 -33.04 23.00 2.81
C GLU A 549 -31.97 24.03 2.40
N GLU A 550 -32.11 24.65 1.22
CA GLU A 550 -31.14 25.62 0.70
C GLU A 550 -30.99 26.87 1.56
N VAL A 551 -32.10 27.35 2.14
CA VAL A 551 -32.13 28.52 3.02
C VAL A 551 -31.56 28.19 4.40
N SER A 552 -31.84 27.00 4.92
CA SER A 552 -31.34 26.52 6.22
C SER A 552 -29.82 26.40 6.27
N GLU A 553 -29.17 26.12 5.14
CA GLU A 553 -27.72 26.03 5.02
C GLU A 553 -27.01 27.40 4.98
N LYS A 554 -27.75 28.51 4.88
CA LYS A 554 -27.20 29.88 4.73
C LYS A 554 -27.40 30.69 6.03
N PRO A 555 -26.36 30.86 6.87
CA PRO A 555 -26.48 31.49 8.19
C PRO A 555 -27.06 32.91 8.17
N ASN A 556 -26.75 33.68 7.12
CA ASN A 556 -27.23 35.05 6.97
C ASN A 556 -28.74 35.12 6.69
N LEU A 557 -29.28 34.14 5.95
CA LEU A 557 -30.72 34.07 5.67
C LEU A 557 -31.47 33.57 6.90
N MET A 558 -30.92 32.56 7.59
CA MET A 558 -31.52 32.04 8.83
C MET A 558 -31.65 33.10 9.91
N LYS A 559 -30.63 33.97 10.07
CA LYS A 559 -30.73 35.11 10.99
C LYS A 559 -31.88 36.07 10.62
N SER A 560 -32.09 36.34 9.33
CA SER A 560 -33.24 37.15 8.88
C SER A 560 -34.58 36.47 9.15
N ILE A 561 -34.64 35.14 9.04
CA ILE A 561 -35.86 34.37 9.29
C ILE A 561 -36.19 34.34 10.79
N GLU A 562 -35.19 34.21 11.65
CA GLU A 562 -35.36 34.30 13.11
C GLU A 562 -35.91 35.67 13.53
N GLU A 563 -35.37 36.75 12.96
CA GLU A 563 -35.86 38.11 13.20
C GLU A 563 -37.30 38.30 12.71
N LYS A 564 -37.65 37.79 11.53
CA LYS A 564 -39.04 37.80 11.01
C LYS A 564 -39.97 36.95 11.87
N ALA A 565 -39.55 35.77 12.31
CA ALA A 565 -40.34 34.87 13.14
C ALA A 565 -40.73 35.54 14.47
N LEU A 566 -39.76 36.24 15.08
CA LEU A 566 -39.97 37.00 16.30
C LEU A 566 -40.94 38.18 16.10
N ASN A 567 -40.81 38.91 14.98
CA ASN A 567 -41.70 40.02 14.65
C ASN A 567 -43.13 39.57 14.32
N ASN A 568 -43.29 38.39 13.70
CA ASN A 568 -44.58 37.84 13.29
C ASN A 568 -45.23 36.95 14.36
N ASN A 569 -44.59 36.77 15.51
CA ASN A 569 -45.03 35.87 16.59
C ASN A 569 -45.27 34.41 16.11
N LEU A 570 -44.33 33.90 15.32
CA LEU A 570 -44.32 32.54 14.76
C LEU A 570 -43.09 31.75 15.23
N SER A 571 -43.12 30.43 15.13
CA SER A 571 -41.90 29.64 15.28
C SER A 571 -40.98 29.86 14.08
N VAL A 572 -39.68 29.65 14.28
CA VAL A 572 -38.67 29.75 13.21
C VAL A 572 -39.02 28.82 12.05
N ASP A 573 -39.45 27.59 12.36
CA ASP A 573 -39.87 26.61 11.34
C ASP A 573 -41.11 27.09 10.55
N SER A 574 -42.10 27.69 11.22
CA SER A 574 -43.29 28.23 10.53
C SER A 574 -42.94 29.44 9.66
N GLN A 575 -42.05 30.32 10.11
CA GLN A 575 -41.59 31.44 9.31
C GLN A 575 -40.75 30.99 8.11
N LEU A 576 -39.92 29.97 8.29
CA LEU A 576 -39.11 29.37 7.23
C LEU A 576 -39.97 28.77 6.12
N VAL A 577 -41.05 28.06 6.48
CA VAL A 577 -42.03 27.54 5.51
C VAL A 577 -42.75 28.68 4.78
N LEU A 578 -43.13 29.75 5.48
CA LEU A 578 -43.80 30.91 4.85
C LEU A 578 -42.89 31.64 3.85
N ASP A 579 -41.62 31.85 4.21
CA ASP A 579 -40.65 32.50 3.32
C ASP A 579 -40.31 31.59 2.13
N ALA A 580 -40.26 30.27 2.32
CA ALA A 580 -40.07 29.31 1.23
C ALA A 580 -41.26 29.29 0.26
N LEU A 581 -42.50 29.31 0.76
CA LEU A 581 -43.71 29.44 -0.05
C LEU A 581 -43.74 30.78 -0.80
N TRP A 582 -43.30 31.86 -0.15
CA TRP A 582 -43.20 33.17 -0.78
C TRP A 582 -42.18 33.16 -1.93
N LEU A 583 -41.00 32.58 -1.72
CA LEU A 583 -39.94 32.45 -2.73
C LEU A 583 -40.39 31.59 -3.92
N PHE A 584 -41.04 30.45 -3.67
CA PHE A 584 -41.61 29.62 -4.73
C PHE A 584 -42.57 30.43 -5.61
N LYS A 585 -43.50 31.15 -4.98
CA LYS A 585 -44.51 31.95 -5.70
C LYS A 585 -43.92 33.14 -6.45
N HIS A 586 -42.89 33.79 -5.92
CA HIS A 586 -42.34 35.02 -6.52
C HIS A 586 -41.25 34.77 -7.55
N GLU A 587 -40.48 33.68 -7.42
CA GLU A 587 -39.37 33.40 -8.34
C GLU A 587 -39.66 32.29 -9.35
N ARG A 588 -40.73 31.49 -9.18
CA ARG A 588 -41.04 30.36 -10.06
C ARG A 588 -42.43 30.43 -10.71
N GLU A 589 -43.46 30.93 -10.03
CA GLU A 589 -44.81 31.07 -10.60
C GLU A 589 -45.00 32.36 -11.44
N GLN A 590 -44.11 33.35 -11.32
CA GLN A 590 -44.05 34.55 -12.18
C GLN A 590 -43.20 34.30 -13.42
#